data_AF-A0A7U9XUR7-F1
#
_entry.id   AF-A0A7U9XUR7-F1
#
_cell.length_a   1.000
_cell.length_b   1.000
_cell.length_c   1.000
_cell.angle_alpha   90.00
_cell.angle_beta   90.00
_cell.angle_gamma   90.00
#
_symmetry.space_group_name_H-M   'P 1'
#
loop_
_entity.id
_entity.type
_entity.pdbx_description
1 polymer ?
#
loop_
_entity_poly.entity_id
_entity_poly.type
_entity_poly.pdbx_seq_one_letter_code
_entity_poly.pdbx_strand_id
1 'polypeptide(L)'
;MKYTHLLPFMEKEELKKVAFEIVNGELKGVNLVTLYPFLDNETLDAIVDLLIEKKEKSGLAGAIPFLRKEKIKEIYEAAESGQLPNFNSSVCLPFLDADKIKEIFRDLMQKASSEANDDVEDESED
;
A
#
# COMPACT_ATOMS: atom_id res chain seq x y z
N MET A 1 18.35 -20.81 16.61
CA MET A 1 17.06 -20.14 16.90
C MET A 1 17.03 -18.81 16.16
N LYS A 2 15.94 -18.43 15.49
CA LYS A 2 15.82 -17.11 14.81
C LYS A 2 15.06 -16.14 15.72
N TYR A 3 15.42 -14.84 15.71
CA TYR A 3 14.72 -13.81 16.49
C TYR A 3 13.21 -13.77 16.21
N THR A 4 12.80 -14.13 14.98
CA THR A 4 11.38 -14.18 14.57
C THR A 4 10.52 -15.11 15.43
N HIS A 5 11.12 -16.10 16.12
CA HIS A 5 10.39 -16.99 17.03
C HIS A 5 10.04 -16.31 18.36
N LEU A 6 10.67 -15.18 18.68
CA LEU A 6 10.42 -14.42 19.90
C LEU A 6 9.29 -13.40 19.72
N LEU A 7 9.00 -12.96 18.48
CA LEU A 7 8.05 -11.89 18.18
C LEU A 7 6.67 -12.03 18.86
N PRO A 8 6.02 -13.22 18.91
CA PRO A 8 4.72 -13.36 19.56
C PRO A 8 4.74 -13.13 21.08
N PHE A 9 5.92 -13.14 21.71
CA PHE A 9 6.11 -13.01 23.15
C PHE A 9 6.71 -11.66 23.54
N MET A 10 7.09 -10.82 22.57
CA MET A 10 7.64 -9.49 22.82
C MET A 10 6.54 -8.51 23.23
N GLU A 11 6.91 -7.51 24.02
CA GLU A 11 6.03 -6.39 24.32
C GLU A 11 5.76 -5.57 23.06
N LYS A 12 4.51 -5.13 22.89
CA LYS A 12 4.08 -4.36 21.72
C LYS A 12 4.88 -3.07 21.53
N GLU A 13 5.18 -2.37 22.64
CA GLU A 13 5.93 -1.11 22.58
C GLU A 13 7.37 -1.32 22.08
N GLU A 14 7.99 -2.44 22.45
CA GLU A 14 9.32 -2.80 21.95
C GLU A 14 9.28 -3.13 20.44
N LEU A 15 8.27 -3.90 20.00
CA LEU A 15 8.10 -4.20 18.57
C LEU A 15 7.85 -2.93 17.75
N LYS A 16 7.05 -2.00 18.28
CA LYS A 16 6.82 -0.68 17.69
C LYS A 16 8.12 0.09 17.53
N LYS A 17 8.93 0.19 18.59
CA LYS A 17 10.23 0.86 18.56
C LYS A 17 11.14 0.26 17.49
N VAL A 18 11.29 -1.07 17.48
CA VAL A 18 12.10 -1.80 16.48
C VAL A 18 11.60 -1.53 15.07
N ALA A 19 10.28 -1.50 14.84
CA ALA A 19 9.72 -1.21 13.53
C ALA A 19 10.11 0.20 13.04
N PHE A 20 10.04 1.21 13.90
CA PHE A 20 10.49 2.57 13.56
C PHE A 20 12.00 2.66 13.32
N GLU A 21 12.83 1.97 14.12
CA GLU A 21 14.28 1.89 13.90
C GLU A 21 14.61 1.30 12.52
N ILE A 22 13.86 0.27 12.08
CA ILE A 22 14.01 -0.32 10.73
C ILE A 22 13.61 0.67 9.65
N VAL A 23 12.43 1.30 9.77
CA VAL A 23 11.93 2.28 8.79
C VAL A 23 12.87 3.48 8.67
N ASN A 24 13.50 3.92 9.77
CA ASN A 24 14.47 5.02 9.79
C ASN A 24 15.88 4.60 9.38
N GLY A 25 16.12 3.31 9.15
CA GLY A 25 17.42 2.79 8.73
C GLY A 25 18.46 2.74 9.85
N GLU A 26 18.03 2.94 11.11
CA GLU A 26 18.83 2.82 12.32
C GLU A 26 19.16 1.35 12.61
N LEU A 27 18.20 0.46 12.33
CA LEU A 27 18.35 -0.99 12.43
C LEU A 27 18.32 -1.64 11.05
N LYS A 28 19.43 -2.30 10.67
CA LYS A 28 19.60 -2.96 9.38
C LYS A 28 19.61 -4.49 9.53
N GLY A 29 19.21 -5.20 8.47
CA GLY A 29 19.23 -6.67 8.43
C GLY A 29 18.03 -7.35 9.07
N VAL A 30 17.05 -6.58 9.55
CA VAL A 30 15.75 -7.07 10.02
C VAL A 30 14.70 -6.75 8.96
N ASN A 31 13.85 -7.72 8.63
CA ASN A 31 12.79 -7.53 7.66
C ASN A 31 11.54 -7.00 8.36
N LEU A 32 11.19 -5.74 8.07
CA LEU A 32 10.01 -5.06 8.62
C LEU A 32 8.72 -5.86 8.46
N VAL A 33 8.56 -6.56 7.33
CA VAL A 33 7.36 -7.36 7.02
C VAL A 33 7.12 -8.46 8.04
N THR A 34 8.17 -8.96 8.69
CA THR A 34 8.03 -10.01 9.72
C THR A 34 7.42 -9.50 11.02
N LEU A 35 7.41 -8.19 11.25
CA LEU A 35 6.85 -7.56 12.45
C LEU A 35 5.35 -7.28 12.31
N TYR A 36 4.84 -7.05 11.10
CA TYR A 36 3.45 -6.61 10.87
C TYR A 36 2.36 -7.42 11.56
N PRO A 37 2.40 -8.76 11.63
CA PRO A 37 1.37 -9.53 12.33
C PRO A 37 1.27 -9.24 13.84
N PHE A 38 2.29 -8.60 14.42
CA PHE A 38 2.43 -8.37 15.85
C PHE A 38 2.31 -6.89 16.25
N LEU A 39 2.19 -6.00 15.27
CA LEU A 39 2.00 -4.56 15.49
C LEU A 39 0.51 -4.23 15.61
N ASP A 40 0.19 -3.18 16.36
CA ASP A 40 -1.16 -2.64 16.41
C ASP A 40 -1.46 -1.75 15.19
N ASN A 41 -2.75 -1.46 14.99
CA ASN A 41 -3.23 -0.69 13.84
C ASN A 41 -2.64 0.73 13.81
N GLU A 42 -2.49 1.40 14.96
CA GLU A 42 -1.95 2.75 15.03
C GLU A 42 -0.49 2.79 14.58
N THR A 43 0.30 1.80 15.00
CA THR A 43 1.69 1.64 14.60
C THR A 43 1.80 1.29 13.12
N LEU A 44 0.97 0.38 12.62
CA LEU A 44 0.93 0.03 11.19
C LEU A 44 0.57 1.23 10.32
N ASP A 45 -0.45 2.01 10.71
CA ASP A 45 -0.88 3.22 10.01
C ASP A 45 0.28 4.24 9.93
N ALA A 46 0.97 4.49 11.06
CA ALA A 46 2.11 5.40 11.10
C ALA A 46 3.32 4.90 10.28
N ILE A 47 3.58 3.59 10.27
CA ILE A 47 4.63 3.00 9.42
C ILE A 47 4.28 3.18 7.94
N VAL A 48 3.03 2.93 7.55
CA VAL A 48 2.57 3.12 6.16
C VAL A 48 2.77 4.56 5.73
N ASP A 49 2.39 5.53 6.55
CA ASP A 49 2.55 6.95 6.22
C ASP A 49 4.03 7.30 5.95
N LEU A 50 4.96 6.80 6.78
CA LEU A 50 6.40 6.96 6.58
C LEU A 50 6.90 6.25 5.32
N LEU A 51 6.41 5.05 5.02
CA LEU A 51 6.81 4.31 3.82
C LEU A 51 6.31 5.01 2.55
N ILE A 52 5.13 5.65 2.59
CA ILE A 52 4.60 6.47 1.50
C ILE A 52 5.50 7.68 1.26
N GLU A 53 5.85 8.42 2.32
CA GLU A 53 6.75 9.57 2.24
C GLU A 53 8.11 9.18 1.63
N LYS A 54 8.65 8.04 2.05
CA LYS A 54 9.92 7.50 1.57
C LYS A 54 9.81 6.79 0.22
N LYS A 55 8.60 6.65 -0.34
CA LYS A 55 8.31 5.90 -1.58
C LYS A 55 8.84 4.46 -1.55
N GLU A 56 8.84 3.84 -0.38
CA GLU A 56 9.31 2.46 -0.16
C GLU A 56 8.16 1.48 -0.39
N LYS A 57 8.26 0.69 -1.46
CA LYS A 57 7.13 -0.09 -1.99
C LYS A 57 7.04 -1.50 -1.42
N SER A 58 8.18 -2.10 -1.10
CA SER A 58 8.23 -3.50 -0.68
C SER A 58 7.61 -3.67 0.70
N GLY A 59 7.90 -2.74 1.61
CA GLY A 59 7.29 -2.66 2.93
C GLY A 59 5.80 -2.36 2.85
N LEU A 60 5.37 -1.47 1.96
CA LEU A 60 3.94 -1.18 1.75
C LEU A 60 3.15 -2.41 1.32
N ALA A 61 3.61 -3.11 0.28
CA ALA A 61 2.92 -4.29 -0.23
C ALA A 61 2.80 -5.40 0.82
N GLY A 62 3.82 -5.58 1.67
CA GLY A 62 3.79 -6.54 2.77
C GLY A 62 2.83 -6.16 3.90
N ALA A 63 2.51 -4.88 4.08
CA ALA A 63 1.65 -4.40 5.15
C ALA A 63 0.16 -4.64 4.86
N ILE A 64 -0.25 -4.59 3.59
CA ILE A 64 -1.65 -4.65 3.14
C ILE A 64 -2.50 -5.72 3.86
N PRO A 65 -2.06 -6.98 4.01
CA PRO A 65 -2.87 -8.02 4.65
C PRO A 65 -3.21 -7.77 6.13
N PHE A 66 -2.49 -6.85 6.77
CA PHE A 66 -2.62 -6.52 8.20
C PHE A 66 -3.29 -5.17 8.44
N LEU A 67 -3.54 -4.40 7.38
CA LEU A 67 -4.10 -3.06 7.47
C LEU A 67 -5.63 -3.06 7.52
N ARG A 68 -6.18 -1.96 8.03
CA ARG A 68 -7.59 -1.65 7.90
C ARG A 68 -7.89 -1.16 6.49
N LYS A 69 -9.14 -1.35 6.05
CA LYS A 69 -9.59 -1.02 4.69
C LYS A 69 -9.38 0.45 4.35
N GLU A 70 -9.58 1.34 5.32
CA GLU A 70 -9.40 2.78 5.17
C GLU A 70 -7.96 3.12 4.77
N LYS A 71 -6.97 2.54 5.46
CA LYS A 71 -5.55 2.77 5.15
C LYS A 71 -5.14 2.12 3.82
N ILE A 72 -5.72 0.97 3.47
CA ILE A 72 -5.49 0.35 2.15
C ILE A 72 -6.03 1.24 1.02
N LYS A 73 -7.19 1.87 1.22
CA LYS A 73 -7.76 2.85 0.28
C LYS A 73 -6.82 4.04 0.09
N GLU A 74 -6.23 4.55 1.16
CA GLU A 74 -5.23 5.63 1.08
C GLU A 74 -4.00 5.21 0.25
N ILE A 75 -3.48 4.00 0.44
CA ILE A 75 -2.37 3.46 -0.37
C ILE A 75 -2.76 3.39 -1.86
N TYR A 76 -3.97 2.89 -2.15
CA TYR A 76 -4.49 2.82 -3.51
C TYR A 76 -4.56 4.21 -4.15
N GLU A 77 -5.14 5.19 -3.46
CA GLU A 77 -5.29 6.57 -3.96
C GLU A 77 -3.93 7.28 -4.11
N ALA A 78 -2.96 7.03 -3.22
CA ALA A 78 -1.60 7.51 -3.35
C ALA A 78 -0.88 6.92 -4.58
N ALA A 79 -1.19 5.68 -4.96
CA ALA A 79 -0.67 5.08 -6.20
C ALA A 79 -1.30 5.69 -7.45
N GLU A 80 -2.63 5.80 -7.48
CA GLU A 80 -3.36 6.33 -8.65
C GLU A 80 -3.11 7.83 -8.88
N SER A 81 -2.85 8.61 -7.82
CA SER A 81 -2.46 10.03 -7.92
C SER A 81 -0.99 10.25 -8.33
N GLY A 82 -0.19 9.19 -8.44
CA GLY A 82 1.23 9.27 -8.77
C GLY A 82 2.15 9.64 -7.59
N GLN A 83 1.63 9.76 -6.37
CA GLN A 83 2.44 9.95 -5.16
C GLN A 83 3.37 8.74 -4.90
N LEU A 84 2.91 7.54 -5.27
CA LEU A 84 3.68 6.29 -5.26
C LEU A 84 4.00 5.81 -6.69
N PRO A 85 4.99 6.42 -7.38
CA PRO A 85 5.27 6.09 -8.78
C PRO A 85 5.76 4.65 -8.95
N ASN A 86 5.20 3.92 -9.92
CA ASN A 86 5.48 2.50 -10.17
C ASN A 86 5.18 1.58 -8.97
N PHE A 87 4.18 1.92 -8.15
CA PHE A 87 3.55 0.98 -7.22
C PHE A 87 2.40 0.27 -7.93
N ASN A 88 2.29 -1.04 -7.77
CA ASN A 88 1.19 -1.80 -8.37
C ASN A 88 -0.06 -1.68 -7.49
N SER A 89 -0.93 -0.71 -7.77
CA SER A 89 -2.17 -0.49 -7.00
C SER A 89 -3.10 -1.72 -6.97
N SER A 90 -2.98 -2.64 -7.94
CA SER A 90 -3.81 -3.85 -8.00
C SER A 90 -3.62 -4.78 -6.79
N VAL A 91 -2.51 -4.69 -6.06
CA VAL A 91 -2.30 -5.49 -4.84
C VAL A 91 -3.27 -5.11 -3.71
N CYS A 92 -3.90 -3.93 -3.78
CA CYS A 92 -4.90 -3.49 -2.81
C CYS A 92 -6.28 -4.10 -3.07
N LEU A 93 -6.59 -4.51 -4.31
CA LEU A 93 -7.95 -4.90 -4.74
C LEU A 93 -8.57 -6.02 -3.88
N PRO A 94 -7.86 -7.09 -3.49
CA PRO A 94 -8.46 -8.14 -2.66
C PRO A 94 -8.91 -7.68 -1.28
N PHE A 95 -8.45 -6.51 -0.82
CA PHE A 95 -8.65 -5.99 0.53
C PHE A 95 -9.53 -4.73 0.60
N LEU A 96 -9.87 -4.13 -0.55
CA LEU A 96 -10.80 -3.02 -0.64
C LEU A 96 -12.25 -3.48 -0.45
N ASP A 97 -13.13 -2.54 -0.09
CA ASP A 97 -14.57 -2.82 -0.03
C ASP A 97 -15.21 -2.89 -1.43
N ALA A 98 -16.38 -3.53 -1.49
CA ALA A 98 -17.08 -3.76 -2.75
C ALA A 98 -17.50 -2.46 -3.45
N ASP A 99 -17.73 -1.37 -2.72
CA ASP A 99 -18.18 -0.11 -3.31
C ASP A 99 -17.00 0.60 -3.99
N LYS A 100 -15.82 0.60 -3.38
CA LYS A 100 -14.60 1.09 -4.03
C LYS A 100 -14.23 0.25 -5.25
N ILE A 101 -14.40 -1.08 -5.21
CA ILE A 101 -14.17 -1.93 -6.39
C ILE A 101 -15.14 -1.58 -7.53
N LYS A 102 -16.42 -1.30 -7.25
CA LYS A 102 -17.38 -0.85 -8.27
C LYS A 102 -16.99 0.50 -8.86
N GLU A 103 -16.55 1.44 -8.04
CA GLU A 103 -16.05 2.76 -8.47
C GLU A 103 -14.90 2.59 -9.46
N ILE A 104 -13.85 1.85 -9.06
CA ILE A 104 -12.68 1.57 -9.91
C ILE A 104 -13.10 0.94 -11.24
N PHE A 105 -14.00 -0.05 -11.21
CA PHE A 105 -14.49 -0.71 -12.41
C PHE A 105 -15.22 0.26 -13.36
N ARG A 106 -16.05 1.16 -12.84
CA ARG A 106 -16.78 2.15 -13.63
C ARG A 106 -15.85 3.19 -14.24
N ASP A 107 -14.86 3.64 -13.47
CA ASP A 107 -13.87 4.62 -13.95
C ASP A 107 -13.04 4.06 -15.11
N LEU A 108 -12.60 2.80 -15.02
CA LEU A 108 -11.86 2.13 -16.08
C LEU A 108 -12.71 1.97 -17.35
N MET A 109 -14.00 1.61 -17.21
CA MET A 109 -14.93 1.50 -18.33
C MET A 109 -15.14 2.86 -19.03
N GLN A 110 -15.24 3.95 -18.27
CA GLN A 110 -15.42 5.29 -18.84
C GLN A 110 -14.18 5.75 -19.59
N LYS A 111 -12.98 5.52 -19.04
CA LYS A 111 -11.70 5.83 -19.70
C LYS A 111 -11.54 5.08 -21.02
N ALA A 112 -11.85 3.78 -21.02
CA ALA A 112 -11.81 2.97 -22.25
C ALA A 112 -12.79 3.47 -23.33
N SER A 113 -13.94 4.01 -22.92
CA SER A 113 -14.92 4.57 -23.87
C SER A 113 -14.52 5.95 -24.40
N SER A 114 -13.79 6.77 -23.65
CA SER A 114 -13.30 8.06 -24.14
C SER A 114 -12.12 7.90 -25.10
N GLU A 115 -11.20 6.98 -24.80
CA GLU A 115 -10.05 6.69 -25.68
C GLU A 115 -10.49 6.20 -27.06
N ALA A 116 -11.57 5.42 -27.14
CA ALA A 116 -12.13 4.95 -28.41
C ALA A 116 -12.83 6.03 -29.25
N ASN A 117 -13.18 7.19 -28.67
CA ASN A 117 -13.83 8.29 -29.41
C ASN A 117 -12.82 9.32 -29.93
N ASP A 118 -11.69 9.52 -29.22
CA ASP A 118 -10.62 10.44 -29.67
C ASP A 118 -9.95 9.93 -30.97
N ASP A 119 -9.89 8.61 -31.19
CA ASP A 119 -9.31 8.02 -32.41
C ASP A 119 -10.16 8.24 -33.69
N VAL A 120 -11.44 8.67 -33.56
CA VAL A 120 -12.37 8.80 -34.70
C VAL A 120 -12.42 10.25 -35.22
N GLU A 121 -12.05 11.25 -34.41
CA GLU A 121 -12.11 12.65 -34.81
C GLU A 121 -10.90 13.08 -35.69
N ASP A 122 -9.76 12.39 -35.58
CA ASP A 122 -8.52 12.69 -36.33
C ASP A 122 -8.52 12.18 -37.80
N GLU A 123 -9.48 11.32 -38.21
CA GLU A 123 -9.57 10.81 -39.59
C GLU A 123 -10.54 11.60 -40.49
N SER A 124 -11.03 12.77 -40.05
CA SER A 124 -12.08 13.52 -40.77
C SER A 124 -11.64 14.81 -41.46
N GLU A 125 -10.33 15.08 -41.56
CA GLU A 125 -9.77 16.17 -42.37
C GLU A 125 -8.98 15.64 -43.58
N ASP A 126 -9.69 15.33 -44.69
CA ASP A 126 -9.20 15.48 -46.08
C ASP A 126 -10.35 15.38 -47.11
#